data_AF-A0A972XCH9-F1
#
_entry.id   AF-A0A972XCH9-F1
#
_cell.length_a   1.000
_cell.length_b   1.000
_cell.length_c   1.000
_cell.angle_alpha   90.00
_cell.angle_beta   90.00
_cell.angle_gamma   90.00
#
_symmetry.space_group_name_H-M   'P 1'
#
loop_
_entity.id
_entity.type
_entity.pdbx_description
1 polymer ?
#
loop_
_entity_poly.entity_id
_entity_poly.type
_entity_poly.pdbx_seq_one_letter_code
_entity_poly.pdbx_strand_id
1 'polypeptide(L)'
;PGQLAYSVIDSKAIGRFMPPVFPAFKANTIEELATLVNLDPLELRKTIDSFNQSCQAGTFDHNILDDCHTENISPAKTHWALPINQAPFYAYPLRPGITFTYLSLKTDETAAVFFQGKPSANMFVAGELMAGNVLGKGYTAGIGMSIGTIYGRIAGASAVRATQVNAQIQEEVHATA
;
A
#
# COMPACT_ATOMS: atom_id res chain seq x y z
N PRO A 1 17.68 -2.69 11.51
CA PRO A 1 18.97 -2.68 10.77
C PRO A 1 18.79 -3.23 9.35
N GLY A 2 19.51 -2.74 8.35
CA GLY A 2 19.42 -3.27 6.98
C GLY A 2 18.03 -3.19 6.33
N GLN A 3 17.16 -2.30 6.80
CA GLN A 3 15.76 -2.15 6.33
C GLN A 3 14.95 -3.45 6.33
N LEU A 4 15.28 -4.38 7.24
CA LEU A 4 14.60 -5.67 7.39
C LEU A 4 13.89 -5.71 8.74
N ALA A 5 12.65 -6.16 8.72
CA ALA A 5 11.85 -6.49 9.89
C ALA A 5 11.17 -7.85 9.66
N TYR A 6 10.57 -8.42 10.71
CA TYR A 6 9.82 -9.66 10.63
C TYR A 6 8.45 -9.49 11.26
N SER A 7 7.39 -9.89 10.54
CA SER A 7 6.07 -10.10 11.15
C SER A 7 6.01 -11.50 11.73
N VAL A 8 5.92 -11.59 13.06
CA VAL A 8 5.84 -12.87 13.78
C VAL A 8 4.39 -13.20 14.07
N ILE A 9 3.97 -14.42 13.72
CA ILE A 9 2.63 -14.96 14.03
C ILE A 9 2.74 -16.41 14.51
N ASP A 10 1.65 -16.97 15.01
CA ASP A 10 1.55 -18.38 15.34
C ASP A 10 0.44 -19.09 14.56
N SER A 11 0.24 -20.38 14.85
CA SER A 11 -0.74 -21.23 14.15
C SER A 11 -2.16 -20.69 14.17
N LYS A 12 -2.55 -19.87 15.15
CA LYS A 12 -3.90 -19.31 15.24
C LYS A 12 -4.19 -18.34 14.11
N ALA A 13 -3.20 -17.61 13.60
CA ALA A 13 -3.42 -16.63 12.55
C ALA A 13 -3.53 -17.27 11.15
N ILE A 14 -3.10 -18.52 10.97
CA ILE A 14 -3.09 -19.18 9.66
C ILE A 14 -4.51 -19.33 9.11
N GLY A 15 -4.70 -18.89 7.86
CA GLY A 15 -6.00 -18.90 7.17
C GLY A 15 -6.93 -17.73 7.52
N ARG A 16 -6.50 -16.78 8.37
CA ARG A 16 -7.29 -15.62 8.81
C ARG A 16 -6.86 -14.29 8.19
N PHE A 17 -5.87 -14.30 7.31
CA PHE A 17 -5.40 -13.12 6.57
C PHE A 17 -5.01 -13.49 5.13
N MET A 18 -4.84 -12.48 4.29
CA MET A 18 -4.51 -12.66 2.87
C MET A 18 -3.22 -13.50 2.71
N PRO A 19 -3.23 -14.56 1.89
CA PRO A 19 -2.06 -15.38 1.69
C PRO A 19 -0.85 -14.55 1.24
N PRO A 20 0.30 -14.67 1.91
CA PRO A 20 1.51 -13.97 1.52
C PRO A 20 2.06 -14.57 0.23
N VAL A 21 2.61 -13.71 -0.63
CA VAL A 21 3.24 -14.13 -1.90
C VAL A 21 4.48 -15.00 -1.65
N PHE A 22 5.19 -14.74 -0.54
CA PHE A 22 6.39 -15.47 -0.15
C PHE A 22 6.16 -16.33 1.09
N PRO A 23 6.80 -17.51 1.18
CA PRO A 23 6.69 -18.36 2.36
C PRO A 23 7.31 -17.69 3.59
N ALA A 24 6.78 -18.02 4.76
CA ALA A 24 7.40 -17.68 6.04
C ALA A 24 8.51 -18.66 6.41
N PHE A 25 9.44 -18.20 7.24
CA PHE A 25 10.23 -19.10 8.09
C PHE A 25 9.30 -19.73 9.11
N LYS A 26 9.45 -21.03 9.36
CA LYS A 26 8.58 -21.81 10.26
C LYS A 26 9.42 -22.59 11.26
N ALA A 27 9.04 -22.55 12.53
CA ALA A 27 9.68 -23.32 13.60
C ALA A 27 8.67 -23.79 14.64
N ASN A 28 9.06 -24.74 15.51
CA ASN A 28 8.20 -25.22 16.59
C ASN A 28 8.43 -24.46 17.91
N THR A 29 9.53 -23.69 17.99
CA THR A 29 9.85 -22.82 19.14
C THR A 29 10.22 -21.40 18.68
N ILE A 30 10.16 -20.43 19.59
CA ILE A 30 10.55 -19.05 19.29
C ILE A 30 12.07 -18.95 19.10
N GLU A 31 12.84 -19.75 19.83
CA GLU A 31 14.30 -19.79 19.78
C GLU A 31 14.81 -20.36 18.45
N GLU A 32 14.18 -21.45 17.97
CA GLU A 32 14.42 -21.97 16.63
C GLU A 32 14.05 -20.93 15.57
N LEU A 33 12.90 -20.27 15.72
CA LEU A 33 12.47 -19.23 14.78
C LEU A 33 13.47 -18.08 14.72
N ALA A 34 13.94 -17.59 15.87
CA ALA A 34 14.95 -16.54 15.97
C ALA A 34 16.23 -16.92 15.23
N THR A 35 16.70 -18.15 15.45
CA THR A 35 17.90 -18.69 14.79
C THR A 35 17.72 -18.73 13.26
N LEU A 36 16.57 -19.18 12.76
CA LEU A 36 16.28 -19.23 11.32
C LEU A 36 16.30 -17.85 10.65
N VAL A 37 15.92 -16.80 11.39
CA VAL A 37 15.86 -15.42 10.89
C VAL A 37 17.03 -14.55 11.36
N ASN A 38 18.06 -15.17 11.95
CA ASN A 38 19.27 -14.51 12.45
C ASN A 38 19.00 -13.38 13.46
N LEU A 39 18.10 -13.63 14.41
CA LEU A 39 17.84 -12.79 15.58
C LEU A 39 18.36 -13.48 16.85
N ASP A 40 18.60 -12.69 17.89
CA ASP A 40 18.93 -13.22 19.21
C ASP A 40 17.72 -14.01 19.79
N PRO A 41 17.88 -15.31 20.12
CA PRO A 41 16.80 -16.14 20.65
C PRO A 41 16.20 -15.63 21.96
N LEU A 42 17.03 -15.12 22.87
CA LEU A 42 16.58 -14.66 24.20
C LEU A 42 15.83 -13.33 24.09
N GLU A 43 16.32 -12.40 23.26
CA GLU A 43 15.64 -11.12 23.05
C GLU A 43 14.31 -11.29 22.29
N LEU A 44 14.22 -12.19 21.30
CA LEU A 44 12.95 -12.48 20.63
C LEU A 44 11.95 -13.11 21.60
N ARG A 45 12.38 -14.11 22.40
CA ARG A 45 11.54 -14.72 23.43
C ARG A 45 10.98 -13.67 24.39
N LYS A 46 11.84 -12.82 24.93
CA LYS A 46 11.45 -11.74 25.86
C LYS A 46 10.45 -10.77 25.22
N THR A 47 10.63 -10.43 23.94
CA THR A 47 9.70 -9.58 23.19
C THR A 47 8.32 -10.22 23.07
N ILE A 48 8.27 -11.50 22.69
CA ILE A 48 7.02 -12.27 22.58
C ILE A 48 6.33 -12.42 23.94
N ASP A 49 7.08 -12.72 24.99
CA ASP A 49 6.53 -12.88 26.33
C ASP A 49 5.94 -11.54 26.85
N SER A 50 6.63 -10.42 26.60
CA SER A 50 6.15 -9.09 26.98
C SER A 50 4.87 -8.72 26.23
N PHE A 51 4.79 -9.03 24.94
CA PHE A 51 3.57 -8.85 24.14
C PHE A 51 2.43 -9.73 24.67
N ASN A 52 2.70 -11.01 24.93
CA ASN A 52 1.71 -11.97 25.42
C ASN A 52 1.13 -11.56 26.79
N GLN A 53 1.97 -11.04 27.69
CA GLN A 53 1.54 -10.54 29.00
C GLN A 53 0.66 -9.29 28.90
N SER A 54 0.78 -8.57 27.79
CA SER A 54 0.05 -7.33 27.53
C SER A 54 -1.31 -7.59 26.88
N CYS A 55 -1.53 -8.77 26.28
CA CYS A 55 -2.78 -9.17 25.67
C CYS A 55 -3.91 -9.34 26.71
N GLN A 56 -5.02 -8.65 26.47
CA GLN A 56 -6.27 -8.82 27.19
C GLN A 56 -7.19 -9.75 26.41
N ALA A 57 -7.72 -10.75 27.09
CA ALA A 57 -8.63 -11.71 26.47
C ALA A 57 -9.97 -11.03 26.11
N GLY A 58 -10.54 -11.46 24.98
CA GLY A 58 -11.85 -11.05 24.50
C GLY A 58 -12.48 -12.13 23.64
N THR A 59 -13.52 -11.76 22.90
CA THR A 59 -14.20 -12.55 21.88
C THR A 59 -13.58 -12.28 20.51
N PHE A 60 -12.54 -13.04 20.17
CA PHE A 60 -11.83 -12.87 18.89
C PHE A 60 -12.73 -13.12 17.67
N ASP A 61 -12.79 -12.13 16.77
CA ASP A 61 -13.35 -12.26 15.43
C ASP A 61 -12.49 -11.46 14.43
N HIS A 62 -11.78 -12.19 13.56
CA HIS A 62 -10.91 -11.60 12.55
C HIS A 62 -11.63 -10.75 11.48
N ASN A 63 -12.96 -10.78 11.39
CA ASN A 63 -13.71 -10.06 10.36
C ASN A 63 -14.30 -8.73 10.83
N ILE A 64 -14.29 -8.45 12.13
CA ILE A 64 -14.84 -7.23 12.71
C ILE A 64 -13.86 -6.63 13.71
N LEU A 65 -14.10 -5.39 14.13
CA LEU A 65 -13.40 -4.79 15.27
C LEU A 65 -13.82 -5.55 16.55
N ASP A 66 -12.98 -6.49 16.98
CA ASP A 66 -13.20 -7.29 18.20
C ASP A 66 -12.76 -6.55 19.48
N ASP A 67 -12.96 -7.18 20.64
CA ASP A 67 -12.58 -6.62 21.95
C ASP A 67 -11.21 -7.14 22.46
N CYS A 68 -10.46 -7.89 21.62
CA CYS A 68 -9.14 -8.41 21.95
C CYS A 68 -8.09 -7.31 21.77
N HIS A 69 -7.47 -6.84 22.84
CA HIS A 69 -6.57 -5.68 22.79
C HIS A 69 -5.32 -5.90 23.66
N THR A 70 -4.39 -4.93 23.65
CA THR A 70 -3.24 -4.92 24.55
C THR A 70 -3.25 -3.70 25.46
N GLU A 71 -2.81 -3.88 26.69
CA GLU A 71 -2.53 -2.80 27.65
C GLU A 71 -1.03 -2.75 27.98
N ASN A 72 -0.56 -1.65 28.57
CA ASN A 72 0.83 -1.52 29.07
C ASN A 72 1.96 -1.65 28.02
N ILE A 73 1.64 -1.54 26.72
CA ILE A 73 2.62 -1.43 25.63
C ILE A 73 2.32 -0.23 24.72
N SER A 74 3.35 0.28 24.04
CA SER A 74 3.21 1.39 23.11
C SER A 74 3.88 1.07 21.75
N PRO A 75 3.16 1.19 20.63
CA PRO A 75 1.73 1.51 20.55
C PRO A 75 0.86 0.35 21.02
N ALA A 76 -0.28 0.66 21.63
CA ALA A 76 -1.27 -0.35 21.97
C ALA A 76 -1.94 -0.90 20.70
N LYS A 77 -2.12 -2.21 20.65
CA LYS A 77 -2.98 -2.87 19.67
C LYS A 77 -4.40 -2.91 20.23
N THR A 78 -5.29 -2.12 19.64
CA THR A 78 -6.65 -1.91 20.17
C THR A 78 -7.64 -3.03 19.81
N HIS A 79 -7.31 -3.88 18.83
CA HIS A 79 -8.15 -4.97 18.31
C HIS A 79 -7.28 -6.12 17.79
N TRP A 80 -7.83 -7.33 17.72
CA TRP A 80 -7.25 -8.59 17.24
C TRP A 80 -5.97 -9.02 17.97
N ALA A 81 -5.80 -8.62 19.23
CA ALA A 81 -4.60 -8.95 20.00
C ALA A 81 -4.71 -10.37 20.60
N LEU A 82 -4.18 -11.36 19.87
CA LEU A 82 -4.02 -12.71 20.40
C LEU A 82 -2.58 -12.92 20.89
N PRO A 83 -2.37 -13.59 22.03
CA PRO A 83 -1.04 -14.05 22.43
C PRO A 83 -0.40 -14.91 21.34
N ILE A 84 0.91 -14.81 21.13
CA ILE A 84 1.71 -15.65 20.25
C ILE A 84 2.29 -16.78 21.10
N ASN A 85 1.56 -17.89 21.20
CA ASN A 85 1.89 -18.98 22.14
C ASN A 85 1.55 -20.39 21.63
N GLN A 86 1.06 -20.53 20.40
CA GLN A 86 0.67 -21.83 19.84
C GLN A 86 1.46 -22.18 18.59
N ALA A 87 2.46 -23.05 18.75
CA ALA A 87 3.27 -23.57 17.64
C ALA A 87 2.42 -24.23 16.53
N PRO A 88 2.91 -24.31 15.29
CA PRO A 88 4.16 -23.72 14.81
C PRO A 88 4.13 -22.18 14.80
N PHE A 89 5.31 -21.58 14.91
CA PHE A 89 5.52 -20.14 14.82
C PHE A 89 6.07 -19.78 13.44
N TYR A 90 5.74 -18.58 12.97
CA TYR A 90 6.07 -18.11 11.63
C TYR A 90 6.66 -16.71 11.67
N ALA A 91 7.66 -16.46 10.82
CA ALA A 91 8.23 -15.13 10.62
C ALA A 91 8.23 -14.78 9.13
N TYR A 92 7.53 -13.69 8.77
CA TYR A 92 7.50 -13.15 7.42
C TYR A 92 8.48 -11.99 7.29
N PRO A 93 9.46 -12.05 6.35
CA PRO A 93 10.38 -10.94 6.14
C PRO A 93 9.65 -9.75 5.54
N LEU A 94 9.88 -8.57 6.11
CA LEU A 94 9.35 -7.29 5.68
C LEU A 94 10.50 -6.36 5.28
N ARG A 95 10.36 -5.71 4.14
CA ARG A 95 11.21 -4.60 3.72
C ARG A 95 10.35 -3.42 3.27
N PRO A 96 10.75 -2.17 3.54
CA PRO A 96 10.13 -1.02 2.91
C PRO A 96 10.17 -1.16 1.39
N GLY A 97 9.02 -1.06 0.76
CA GLY A 97 8.87 -1.01 -0.70
C GLY A 97 8.29 0.33 -1.12
N ILE A 98 8.73 0.84 -2.27
CA ILE A 98 8.12 2.02 -2.88
C ILE A 98 6.87 1.55 -3.62
N THR A 99 5.69 1.99 -3.17
CA THR A 99 4.42 1.67 -3.84
C THR A 99 4.13 2.62 -4.99
N PHE A 100 4.44 3.91 -4.84
CA PHE A 100 4.25 4.94 -5.87
C PHE A 100 5.09 6.19 -5.60
N THR A 101 5.12 7.12 -6.55
CA THR A 101 5.89 8.38 -6.49
C THR A 101 4.97 9.60 -6.46
N TYR A 102 5.35 10.62 -5.67
CA TYR A 102 4.56 11.86 -5.55
C TYR A 102 4.86 12.89 -6.66
N LEU A 103 5.94 12.72 -7.41
CA LEU A 103 6.21 13.59 -8.55
C LEU A 103 5.38 13.14 -9.75
N SER A 104 4.71 14.08 -10.39
CA SER A 104 3.81 13.86 -11.51
C SER A 104 4.00 14.92 -12.59
N LEU A 105 3.46 14.64 -13.78
CA LEU A 105 3.28 15.67 -14.79
C LEU A 105 2.25 16.67 -14.27
N LYS A 106 2.53 17.97 -14.41
CA LYS A 106 1.52 19.00 -14.14
C LYS A 106 0.38 18.85 -15.15
N THR A 107 -0.84 18.78 -14.63
CA THR A 107 -2.07 18.67 -15.43
C THR A 107 -3.19 19.51 -14.83
N ASP A 108 -4.28 19.65 -15.57
CA ASP A 108 -5.54 20.23 -15.14
C ASP A 108 -6.70 19.22 -15.23
N GLU A 109 -7.93 19.69 -15.03
CA GLU A 109 -9.18 18.91 -15.11
C GLU A 109 -9.45 18.31 -16.49
N THR A 110 -8.77 18.78 -17.55
CA THR A 110 -8.87 18.22 -18.91
C THR A 110 -7.89 17.08 -19.15
N ALA A 111 -7.04 16.78 -18.16
CA ALA A 111 -5.92 15.85 -18.24
C ALA A 111 -4.78 16.31 -19.15
N ALA A 112 -4.75 17.56 -19.62
CA ALA A 112 -3.71 18.07 -20.51
C ALA A 112 -2.38 18.25 -19.78
N VAL A 113 -1.29 17.77 -20.36
CA VAL A 113 0.05 17.93 -19.78
C VAL A 113 0.57 19.34 -20.03
N PHE A 114 1.14 19.97 -19.00
CA PHE A 114 1.65 21.34 -19.10
C PHE A 114 3.13 21.38 -19.51
N PHE A 115 3.44 22.17 -20.53
CA PHE A 115 4.80 22.54 -20.92
C PHE A 115 4.99 24.04 -20.78
N GLN A 116 6.02 24.46 -20.03
CA GLN A 116 6.32 25.88 -19.80
C GLN A 116 5.08 26.69 -19.34
N GLY A 117 4.23 26.07 -18.50
CA GLY A 117 3.00 26.68 -17.99
C GLY A 117 1.80 26.68 -18.93
N LYS A 118 1.91 26.10 -20.14
CA LYS A 118 0.80 25.99 -21.11
C LYS A 118 0.32 24.55 -21.25
N PRO A 119 -1.00 24.30 -21.33
CA PRO A 119 -1.52 22.96 -21.60
C PRO A 119 -1.14 22.52 -23.02
N SER A 120 -0.76 21.25 -23.16
CA SER A 120 -0.50 20.63 -24.44
C SER A 120 -1.81 20.43 -25.20
N ALA A 121 -1.79 20.69 -26.52
CA ALA A 121 -2.95 20.49 -27.38
C ALA A 121 -3.26 19.00 -27.66
N ASN A 122 -2.27 18.12 -27.50
CA ASN A 122 -2.37 16.74 -27.94
C ASN A 122 -1.74 15.71 -26.98
N MET A 123 -1.33 16.13 -25.78
CA MET A 123 -0.74 15.22 -24.79
C MET A 123 -1.52 15.26 -23.49
N PHE A 124 -2.04 14.09 -23.09
CA PHE A 124 -2.90 13.92 -21.92
C PHE A 124 -2.34 12.85 -20.97
N VAL A 125 -2.61 12.95 -19.69
CA VAL A 125 -2.06 12.06 -18.64
C VAL A 125 -3.16 11.50 -17.73
N ALA A 126 -3.00 10.25 -17.31
CA ALA A 126 -3.87 9.60 -16.34
C ALA A 126 -3.08 8.64 -15.44
N GLY A 127 -3.71 8.15 -14.37
CA GLY A 127 -3.12 7.16 -13.47
C GLY A 127 -2.02 7.74 -12.57
N GLU A 128 -1.00 6.96 -12.25
CA GLU A 128 0.01 7.39 -11.27
C GLU A 128 0.83 8.61 -11.74
N LEU A 129 0.92 8.83 -13.07
CA LEU A 129 1.61 9.98 -13.66
C LEU A 129 0.97 11.33 -13.34
N MET A 130 -0.22 11.35 -12.74
CA MET A 130 -0.90 12.55 -12.26
C MET A 130 -1.06 12.59 -10.73
N ALA A 131 -0.60 11.59 -9.99
CA ALA A 131 -0.86 11.42 -8.56
C ALA A 131 -0.46 12.64 -7.73
N GLY A 132 0.66 13.29 -8.04
CA GLY A 132 1.12 14.51 -7.35
C GLY A 132 0.22 15.74 -7.51
N ASN A 133 -0.70 15.76 -8.48
CA ASN A 133 -1.68 16.84 -8.62
C ASN A 133 -2.90 16.65 -7.68
N VAL A 134 -3.05 15.44 -7.12
CA VAL A 134 -4.17 15.06 -6.25
C VAL A 134 -3.68 14.85 -4.81
N LEU A 135 -2.53 14.20 -4.65
CA LEU A 135 -1.90 13.87 -3.39
C LEU A 135 -0.81 14.90 -3.05
N GLY A 136 -1.22 15.98 -2.36
CA GLY A 136 -0.28 17.02 -1.92
C GLY A 136 0.56 16.61 -0.70
N LYS A 137 -0.02 15.85 0.25
CA LYS A 137 0.65 15.35 1.45
C LYS A 137 0.01 14.03 1.89
N GLY A 138 0.82 12.99 2.07
CA GLY A 138 0.34 11.69 2.54
C GLY A 138 -0.48 10.91 1.52
N TYR A 139 -0.97 9.75 1.96
CA TYR A 139 -1.65 8.77 1.11
C TYR A 139 -3.06 8.49 1.63
N THR A 140 -4.03 8.47 0.71
CA THR A 140 -5.39 7.97 0.97
C THR A 140 -5.57 6.66 0.24
N ALA A 141 -5.85 5.59 0.98
CA ALA A 141 -6.04 4.26 0.40
C ALA A 141 -7.12 4.28 -0.71
N GLY A 142 -6.83 3.60 -1.82
CA GLY A 142 -7.75 3.49 -2.96
C GLY A 142 -7.70 4.63 -3.97
N ILE A 143 -7.02 5.75 -3.66
CA ILE A 143 -6.97 6.92 -4.55
C ILE A 143 -6.39 6.62 -5.94
N GLY A 144 -5.42 5.70 -6.04
CA GLY A 144 -4.81 5.26 -7.29
C GLY A 144 -5.86 4.71 -8.28
N MET A 145 -6.83 3.96 -7.78
CA MET A 145 -7.94 3.44 -8.60
C MET A 145 -8.86 4.57 -9.05
N SER A 146 -9.15 5.54 -8.18
CA SER A 146 -9.99 6.70 -8.50
C SER A 146 -9.34 7.57 -9.58
N ILE A 147 -8.06 7.93 -9.42
CA ILE A 147 -7.34 8.76 -10.41
C ILE A 147 -7.20 8.00 -11.74
N GLY A 148 -6.85 6.71 -11.71
CA GLY A 148 -6.75 5.89 -12.92
C GLY A 148 -8.08 5.80 -13.67
N THR A 149 -9.18 5.55 -12.96
CA THR A 149 -10.50 5.36 -13.58
C THR A 149 -11.07 6.68 -14.11
N ILE A 150 -11.07 7.73 -13.29
CA ILE A 150 -11.70 9.01 -13.63
C ILE A 150 -10.88 9.72 -14.69
N TYR A 151 -9.58 9.92 -14.45
CA TYR A 151 -8.75 10.64 -15.40
C TYR A 151 -8.37 9.80 -16.62
N GLY A 152 -8.42 8.47 -16.53
CA GLY A 152 -8.34 7.61 -17.72
C GLY A 152 -9.48 7.92 -18.69
N ARG A 153 -10.71 8.08 -18.20
CA ARG A 153 -11.86 8.49 -19.01
C ARG A 153 -11.74 9.91 -19.53
N ILE A 154 -11.30 10.85 -18.70
CA ILE A 154 -11.11 12.26 -19.09
C ILE A 154 -10.03 12.38 -20.17
N ALA A 155 -8.84 11.80 -19.94
CA ALA A 155 -7.74 11.82 -20.89
C ALA A 155 -8.14 11.20 -22.23
N GLY A 156 -8.87 10.08 -22.22
CA GLY A 156 -9.41 9.47 -23.44
C GLY A 156 -10.36 10.40 -24.20
N ALA A 157 -11.31 11.02 -23.50
CA ALA A 157 -12.25 11.96 -24.12
C ALA A 157 -11.54 13.24 -24.65
N SER A 158 -10.55 13.76 -23.92
CA SER A 158 -9.77 14.91 -24.33
C SER A 158 -8.89 14.60 -25.54
N ALA A 159 -8.29 13.41 -25.59
CA ALA A 159 -7.53 12.95 -26.75
C ALA A 159 -8.40 12.90 -28.02
N VAL A 160 -9.64 12.41 -27.92
CA VAL A 160 -10.58 12.41 -29.06
C VAL A 160 -10.95 13.84 -29.49
N ARG A 161 -11.25 14.75 -28.55
CA ARG A 161 -11.52 16.15 -28.91
C ARG A 161 -10.35 16.81 -29.62
N ALA A 162 -9.13 16.52 -29.21
CA ALA A 162 -7.92 17.08 -29.82
C ALA A 162 -7.75 16.68 -31.30
N THR A 163 -8.19 15.47 -31.70
CA THR A 163 -8.11 15.07 -33.12
C THR A 163 -9.11 15.82 -33.99
N GLN A 164 -10.29 16.14 -33.45
CA GLN A 164 -11.34 16.88 -34.17
C GLN A 164 -10.95 18.33 -34.43
N VAL A 165 -10.32 18.99 -33.45
CA VAL A 165 -9.79 20.36 -33.61
C VAL A 165 -8.67 20.40 -34.65
N ASN A 166 -7.76 19.42 -34.64
CA ASN A 166 -6.69 19.35 -35.63
C ASN A 166 -7.21 19.10 -37.05
N ALA A 167 -8.28 18.31 -37.21
CA ALA A 167 -8.92 18.09 -38.50
C ALA A 167 -9.54 19.39 -39.05
N GLN A 168 -10.20 20.20 -38.20
CA GLN A 168 -10.74 21.50 -38.59
C GLN A 168 -9.66 22.49 -39.02
N ILE A 169 -8.53 22.54 -38.31
CA ILE A 169 -7.38 23.38 -38.69
C ILE A 169 -6.80 22.92 -40.04
N GLN A 170 -6.69 21.62 -40.28
CA GLN A 170 -6.24 21.10 -41.58
C GLN A 170 -7.22 21.44 -42.72
N GLU A 171 -8.54 21.34 -42.48
CA GLU A 171 -9.55 21.72 -43.46
C GLU A 171 -9.52 23.23 -43.77
N GLU A 172 -9.35 24.10 -42.77
CA GLU A 172 -9.23 25.54 -42.99
C GLU A 172 -7.95 25.92 -43.76
N VAL A 173 -6.83 25.26 -43.45
CA VAL A 173 -5.56 25.46 -44.19
C VAL A 173 -5.68 24.98 -45.64
N HIS A 174 -6.41 23.89 -45.91
CA HIS A 174 -6.67 23.43 -47.27
C HIS A 174 -7.70 24.28 -48.01
N ALA A 175 -8.68 24.88 -47.32
CA ALA A 175 -9.69 25.74 -47.92
C ALA A 175 -9.15 27.16 -48.25
N THR A 176 -8.02 27.56 -47.67
CA THR A 176 -7.40 28.87 -47.86
C THR A 176 -6.13 28.85 -48.72
N ALA A 177 -5.72 27.66 -49.21
CA ALA A 177 -4.63 27.44 -50.15
C ALA A 177 -5.13 27.26 -51.58
#